data_AF-A0AAP9TTQ2-F1
#
_entry.id   AF-A0AAP9TTQ2-F1
#
_cell.length_a   1.000
_cell.length_b   1.000
_cell.length_c   1.000
_cell.angle_alpha   90.00
_cell.angle_beta   90.00
_cell.angle_gamma   90.00
#
_symmetry.space_group_name_H-M   'P 1'
#
loop_
_entity.id
_entity.type
_entity.pdbx_description
1 polymer ?
#
loop_
_entity_poly.entity_id
_entity_poly.type
_entity_poly.pdbx_seq_one_letter_code
_entity_poly.pdbx_strand_id
1 'polypeptide(L)'
;MPLLNKKGEAVKVKKGEVVYEKKFQVFTGKWKTLDELKNVIYINGIMLCPRRATADVQQWLNLRFKPEYAIMAAVDYGVENLASLKKAGYKIDGLNDAEKAKIIYLTHHLGLSDAKRFIKDEITEGSAKILLTAQVGDESAKARSKTAGYMKAHRKWLMDYIDGNIKLSNYFCHEKTTINNPEDIDLIDIIKKINKEI
;
A
#
# COMPACT_ATOMS: atom_id res chain seq x y z
N MET A 1 20.68 35.63 -8.77
CA MET A 1 20.80 36.56 -9.91
C MET A 1 20.10 37.86 -9.56
N PRO A 2 20.58 39.02 -10.04
CA PRO A 2 19.86 40.29 -9.88
C PRO A 2 18.44 40.18 -10.42
N LEU A 3 17.46 40.68 -9.68
CA LEU A 3 16.10 40.83 -10.16
C LEU A 3 16.11 41.87 -11.28
N LEU A 4 15.59 41.54 -12.46
CA LEU A 4 15.53 42.46 -13.59
C LEU A 4 14.15 43.10 -13.72
N ASN A 5 14.10 44.37 -14.10
CA ASN A 5 12.86 45.07 -14.43
C ASN A 5 12.37 44.68 -15.86
N LYS A 6 11.22 45.19 -16.29
CA LYS A 6 10.65 44.93 -17.63
C LYS A 6 11.55 45.37 -18.80
N LYS A 7 12.59 46.16 -18.54
CA LYS A 7 13.58 46.63 -19.51
C LYS A 7 14.89 45.83 -19.45
N GLY A 8 14.98 44.81 -18.59
CA GLY A 8 16.17 43.97 -18.42
C GLY A 8 17.23 44.55 -17.49
N GLU A 9 16.93 45.60 -16.72
CA GLU A 9 17.90 46.26 -15.84
C GLU A 9 17.76 45.78 -14.39
N ALA A 10 18.88 45.68 -13.66
CA ALA A 10 18.88 45.26 -12.27
C ALA A 10 18.08 46.21 -11.37
N VAL A 11 17.10 45.67 -10.65
CA VAL A 11 16.30 46.38 -9.65
C VAL A 11 17.19 46.71 -8.46
N LYS A 12 17.22 47.99 -8.09
CA LYS A 12 17.97 48.49 -6.93
C LYS A 12 17.02 49.08 -5.90
N VAL A 13 17.32 48.91 -4.61
CA VAL A 13 16.63 49.66 -3.54
C VAL A 13 17.12 51.11 -3.49
N LYS A 14 16.41 51.98 -2.76
CA LYS A 14 16.74 53.42 -2.63
C LYS A 14 18.19 53.72 -2.21
N LYS A 15 18.90 52.76 -1.59
CA LYS A 15 20.32 52.85 -1.21
C LYS A 15 21.31 52.37 -2.28
N GLY A 16 20.84 52.03 -3.49
CA GLY A 16 21.70 51.57 -4.60
C GLY A 16 22.06 50.08 -4.57
N GLU A 17 21.69 49.35 -3.51
CA GLU A 17 21.93 47.90 -3.40
C GLU A 17 21.06 47.13 -4.40
N VAL A 18 21.66 46.14 -5.06
CA VAL A 18 21.00 45.28 -6.04
C VAL A 18 20.10 44.28 -5.34
N VAL A 19 18.83 44.22 -5.75
CA VAL A 19 17.88 43.22 -5.27
C VAL A 19 18.12 41.92 -6.02
N TYR A 20 18.24 40.81 -5.29
CA TYR A 20 18.41 39.48 -5.88
C TYR A 20 17.09 38.72 -5.93
N GLU A 21 16.89 37.95 -7.00
CA GLU A 21 15.77 37.01 -7.10
C GLU A 21 15.85 35.92 -6.02
N LYS A 22 14.76 35.75 -5.26
CA LYS A 22 14.58 34.60 -4.39
C LYS A 22 14.26 33.37 -5.25
N LYS A 23 15.17 32.40 -5.25
CA LYS A 23 15.00 31.11 -5.93
C LYS A 23 15.05 29.96 -4.91
N PHE A 24 14.30 28.92 -5.21
CA PHE A 24 14.26 27.68 -4.44
C PHE A 24 14.93 26.57 -5.26
N GLN A 25 15.71 25.74 -4.59
CA GLN A 25 16.28 24.56 -5.21
C GLN A 25 15.22 23.47 -5.29
N VAL A 26 14.87 23.04 -6.50
CA VAL A 26 13.86 21.99 -6.71
C VAL A 26 14.48 20.62 -6.98
N PHE A 27 15.68 20.61 -7.56
CA PHE A 27 16.53 19.43 -7.79
C PHE A 27 17.99 19.87 -7.72
N THR A 28 18.92 18.93 -7.62
CA THR A 28 20.36 19.21 -7.65
C THR A 28 20.71 20.05 -8.89
N GLY A 29 21.29 21.24 -8.66
CA GLY A 29 21.63 22.19 -9.73
C GLY A 29 20.46 22.96 -10.37
N LYS A 30 19.20 22.66 -10.04
CA LYS A 30 18.01 23.30 -10.66
C LYS A 30 17.30 24.24 -9.68
N TRP A 31 17.34 25.53 -9.99
CA TRP A 31 16.77 26.60 -9.16
C TRP A 31 15.62 27.29 -9.88
N LYS A 32 14.50 27.51 -9.18
CA LYS A 32 13.29 28.15 -9.73
C LYS A 32 12.79 29.31 -8.86
N THR A 33 12.17 30.31 -9.47
CA THR A 33 11.50 31.42 -8.74
C THR A 33 10.14 30.97 -8.20
N LEU A 34 9.57 31.75 -7.28
CA LEU A 34 8.23 31.46 -6.75
C LEU A 34 7.15 31.46 -7.84
N ASP A 35 7.23 32.37 -8.82
CA ASP A 35 6.26 32.44 -9.91
C ASP A 35 6.43 31.27 -10.90
N GLU A 36 7.67 30.85 -11.17
CA GLU A 36 7.93 29.62 -11.93
C GLU A 36 7.40 28.37 -11.21
N LEU A 37 7.44 28.35 -9.88
CA LEU A 37 6.85 27.29 -9.08
C LEU A 37 5.32 27.36 -9.04
N LYS A 38 4.71 28.54 -9.10
CA LYS A 38 3.24 28.67 -9.17
C LYS A 38 2.70 28.21 -10.53
N ASN A 39 3.45 28.49 -11.59
CA ASN A 39 3.11 28.07 -12.95
C ASN A 39 3.38 26.58 -13.20
N VAL A 40 4.31 25.98 -12.44
CA VAL A 40 4.60 24.54 -12.50
C VAL A 40 4.06 23.89 -11.25
N ILE A 41 2.89 23.24 -11.34
CA ILE A 41 2.16 22.34 -10.43
C ILE A 41 2.93 21.71 -9.22
N TYR A 42 3.68 22.49 -8.45
CA TYR A 42 4.50 22.05 -7.31
C TYR A 42 3.93 22.56 -5.98
N ILE A 43 3.12 23.64 -6.00
CA ILE A 43 2.65 24.30 -4.78
C ILE A 43 1.14 24.15 -4.51
N ASN A 44 0.37 23.59 -5.45
CA ASN A 44 -1.09 23.45 -5.28
C ASN A 44 -1.51 22.23 -4.44
N GLY A 45 -0.59 21.53 -3.76
CA GLY A 45 -0.92 20.36 -2.91
C GLY A 45 -1.53 19.16 -3.66
N ILE A 46 -1.79 19.28 -4.96
CA ILE A 46 -2.12 18.18 -5.85
C ILE A 46 -0.78 17.62 -6.31
N MET A 47 -0.30 16.59 -5.63
CA MET A 47 0.73 15.71 -6.18
C MET A 47 0.10 15.06 -7.42
N LEU A 48 0.22 15.70 -8.58
CA LEU A 48 0.05 15.00 -9.83
C LEU A 48 1.23 14.04 -9.88
N CYS A 49 1.02 12.82 -9.38
CA CYS A 49 1.61 11.66 -10.03
C CYS A 49 1.48 11.95 -11.53
N PRO A 50 2.58 12.10 -12.28
CA PRO A 50 2.49 12.50 -13.67
C PRO A 50 1.49 11.56 -14.34
N ARG A 51 0.55 12.12 -15.14
CA ARG A 51 -0.60 11.38 -15.72
C ARG A 51 -0.14 10.11 -16.47
N ARG A 52 1.14 10.06 -16.84
CA ARG A 52 1.90 8.89 -17.27
C ARG A 52 3.26 8.90 -16.58
N ALA A 53 3.78 7.71 -16.25
CA ALA A 53 5.17 7.55 -15.83
C ALA A 53 6.11 8.19 -16.88
N THR A 54 7.18 8.86 -16.43
CA THR A 54 8.26 9.25 -17.34
C THR A 54 8.90 8.00 -17.94
N ALA A 55 9.68 8.13 -19.02
CA ALA A 55 10.37 6.98 -19.61
C ALA A 55 11.22 6.23 -18.57
N ASP A 56 11.93 6.97 -17.70
CA ASP A 56 12.74 6.38 -16.63
C ASP A 56 11.89 5.66 -15.59
N VAL A 57 10.79 6.28 -15.12
CA VAL A 57 9.87 5.64 -14.17
C VAL A 57 9.21 4.41 -14.79
N GLN A 58 8.89 4.46 -16.09
CA GLN A 58 8.32 3.32 -16.80
C GLN A 58 9.31 2.16 -16.91
N GLN A 59 10.60 2.42 -17.11
CA GLN A 59 11.63 1.38 -17.09
C GLN A 59 11.69 0.67 -15.73
N TRP A 60 11.64 1.42 -14.63
CA TRP A 60 11.56 0.85 -13.28
C TRP A 60 10.27 0.04 -13.08
N LEU A 61 9.12 0.61 -13.46
CA LEU A 61 7.83 -0.09 -13.35
C LEU A 61 7.82 -1.39 -14.17
N ASN A 62 8.48 -1.43 -15.33
CA ASN A 62 8.55 -2.62 -16.17
C ASN A 62 9.31 -3.78 -15.53
N LEU A 63 10.11 -3.54 -14.48
CA LEU A 63 10.73 -4.61 -13.69
C LEU A 63 9.67 -5.52 -13.04
N ARG A 64 8.42 -5.07 -12.84
CA ARG A 64 7.32 -5.93 -12.35
C ARG A 64 7.00 -7.12 -13.25
N PHE A 65 7.44 -7.08 -14.52
CA PHE A 65 7.29 -8.18 -15.46
C PHE A 65 8.50 -9.13 -15.46
N LYS A 66 9.57 -8.79 -14.75
CA LYS A 66 10.70 -9.70 -14.51
C LYS A 66 10.40 -10.52 -13.25
N PRO A 67 10.35 -11.86 -13.33
CA PRO A 67 9.94 -12.70 -12.23
C PRO A 67 10.69 -12.45 -10.91
N GLU A 68 12.01 -12.30 -10.98
CA GLU A 68 12.86 -12.10 -9.81
C GLU A 68 12.49 -10.82 -9.05
N TYR A 69 12.29 -9.71 -9.76
CA TYR A 69 11.92 -8.43 -9.16
C TYR A 69 10.50 -8.46 -8.59
N ALA A 70 9.57 -9.15 -9.25
CA ALA A 70 8.22 -9.31 -8.74
C ALA A 70 8.19 -10.11 -7.43
N ILE A 71 8.97 -11.20 -7.35
CA ILE A 71 9.10 -12.02 -6.13
C ILE A 71 9.75 -11.22 -5.02
N MET A 72 10.88 -10.55 -5.28
CA MET A 72 11.56 -9.73 -4.27
C MET A 72 10.67 -8.60 -3.75
N ALA A 73 9.94 -7.91 -4.64
CA ALA A 73 9.00 -6.88 -4.23
C ALA A 73 7.85 -7.44 -3.37
N ALA A 74 7.34 -8.64 -3.67
CA ALA A 74 6.32 -9.28 -2.84
C ALA A 74 6.86 -9.65 -1.44
N VAL A 75 8.11 -10.12 -1.36
CA VAL A 75 8.79 -10.40 -0.09
C VAL A 75 8.96 -9.13 0.73
N ASP A 76 9.53 -8.07 0.14
CA ASP A 76 9.74 -6.79 0.83
C ASP A 76 8.41 -6.22 1.35
N TYR A 77 7.36 -6.27 0.52
CA TYR A 77 6.03 -5.82 0.90
C TYR A 77 5.44 -6.65 2.04
N GLY A 78 5.59 -7.97 2.00
CA GLY A 78 5.10 -8.86 3.06
C GLY A 78 5.84 -8.67 4.38
N VAL A 79 7.17 -8.57 4.35
CA VAL A 79 8.00 -8.34 5.53
C VAL A 79 7.68 -7.01 6.18
N GLU A 80 7.54 -5.93 5.39
CA GLU A 80 7.17 -4.62 5.91
C GLU A 80 5.77 -4.64 6.55
N ASN A 81 4.79 -5.30 5.93
CA ASN A 81 3.45 -5.43 6.51
C ASN A 81 3.47 -6.16 7.86
N LEU A 82 4.22 -7.26 7.97
CA LEU A 82 4.37 -8.00 9.23
C LEU A 82 5.07 -7.14 10.30
N ALA A 83 6.14 -6.44 9.94
CA ALA A 83 6.85 -5.53 10.84
C ALA A 83 5.93 -4.39 11.33
N SER A 84 5.15 -3.82 10.42
CA SER A 84 4.17 -2.77 10.71
C SER A 84 3.01 -3.24 11.58
N LEU A 85 2.57 -4.50 11.46
CA LEU A 85 1.62 -5.12 12.39
C LEU A 85 2.25 -5.35 13.76
N LYS A 86 3.47 -5.90 13.82
CA LYS A 86 4.21 -6.06 15.07
C LYS A 86 4.36 -4.74 15.82
N LYS A 87 4.75 -3.67 15.11
CA LYS A 87 4.85 -2.31 15.66
C LYS A 87 3.49 -1.77 16.18
N ALA A 88 2.38 -2.22 15.61
CA ALA A 88 1.04 -1.90 16.08
C ALA A 88 0.58 -2.75 17.29
N GLY A 89 1.40 -3.71 17.74
CA GLY A 89 1.19 -4.50 18.95
C GLY A 89 0.55 -5.88 18.74
N TYR A 90 0.49 -6.38 17.51
CA TYR A 90 0.03 -7.75 17.22
C TYR A 90 1.13 -8.78 17.50
N LYS A 91 0.78 -9.97 18.00
CA LYS A 91 1.73 -11.03 18.38
C LYS A 91 2.25 -11.82 17.15
N ILE A 92 3.02 -11.18 16.27
CA ILE A 92 3.48 -11.76 14.99
C ILE A 92 4.60 -12.79 15.15
N ASP A 93 5.48 -12.64 16.15
CA ASP A 93 6.68 -13.49 16.31
C ASP A 93 6.35 -14.96 16.60
N GLY A 94 5.17 -15.24 17.18
CA GLY A 94 4.71 -16.59 17.49
C GLY A 94 4.12 -17.35 16.29
N LEU A 95 4.03 -16.72 15.12
CA LEU A 95 3.50 -17.35 13.91
C LEU A 95 4.57 -18.13 13.15
N ASN A 96 4.21 -19.30 12.65
CA ASN A 96 5.01 -20.03 11.67
C ASN A 96 4.90 -19.37 10.27
N ASP A 97 5.68 -19.85 9.31
CA ASP A 97 5.77 -19.23 7.98
C ASP A 97 4.47 -19.35 7.16
N ALA A 98 3.71 -20.45 7.34
CA ALA A 98 2.41 -20.63 6.70
C ALA A 98 1.37 -19.63 7.24
N GLU A 99 1.36 -19.44 8.56
CA GLU A 99 0.48 -18.48 9.22
C GLU A 99 0.83 -17.04 8.83
N LYS A 100 2.13 -16.72 8.77
CA LYS A 100 2.64 -15.43 8.26
C LYS A 100 2.21 -15.19 6.82
N ALA A 101 2.26 -16.21 5.96
CA ALA A 101 1.84 -16.10 4.56
C ALA A 101 0.35 -15.68 4.45
N LYS A 102 -0.54 -16.25 5.25
CA LYS A 102 -1.96 -15.84 5.28
C LYS A 102 -2.14 -14.39 5.76
N ILE A 103 -1.36 -13.95 6.76
CA ILE A 103 -1.39 -12.54 7.21
C ILE A 103 -0.84 -11.58 6.15
N ILE A 104 0.25 -11.94 5.48
CA ILE A 104 0.77 -11.18 4.34
C ILE A 104 -0.31 -11.05 3.29
N TYR A 105 -1.00 -12.13 2.96
CA TYR A 105 -2.04 -12.10 1.92
C TYR A 105 -3.25 -11.25 2.33
N LEU A 106 -3.66 -11.31 3.60
CA LEU A 106 -4.67 -10.40 4.17
C LEU A 106 -4.27 -8.93 4.02
N THR A 107 -3.03 -8.58 4.41
CA THR A 107 -2.52 -7.21 4.28
C THR A 107 -2.35 -6.77 2.83
N HIS A 108 -2.10 -7.69 1.91
CA HIS A 108 -2.07 -7.40 0.48
C HIS A 108 -3.46 -7.07 -0.08
N HIS A 109 -4.48 -7.84 0.29
CA HIS A 109 -5.84 -7.63 -0.19
C HIS A 109 -6.51 -6.36 0.35
N LEU A 110 -6.22 -5.98 1.60
CA LEU A 110 -6.87 -4.85 2.26
C LEU A 110 -5.98 -3.62 2.38
N GLY A 111 -4.68 -3.77 2.22
CA GLY A 111 -3.72 -2.81 2.76
C GLY A 111 -3.64 -2.88 4.29
N LEU A 112 -2.58 -2.30 4.85
CA LEU A 112 -2.28 -2.40 6.28
C LEU A 112 -3.39 -1.84 7.18
N SER A 113 -3.99 -0.70 6.82
CA SER A 113 -4.99 -0.03 7.65
C SER A 113 -6.28 -0.82 7.79
N ASP A 114 -6.84 -1.29 6.67
CA ASP A 114 -8.07 -2.08 6.71
C ASP A 114 -7.81 -3.50 7.20
N ALA A 115 -6.62 -4.06 7.02
CA ALA A 115 -6.24 -5.32 7.66
C ALA A 115 -6.28 -5.22 9.20
N LYS A 116 -5.79 -4.11 9.78
CA LYS A 116 -5.88 -3.88 11.23
C LYS A 116 -7.33 -3.83 11.72
N ARG A 117 -8.20 -3.14 10.99
CA ARG A 117 -9.65 -3.08 11.28
C ARG A 117 -10.30 -4.44 11.11
N PHE A 118 -9.91 -5.21 10.09
CA PHE A 118 -10.41 -6.56 9.86
C PHE A 118 -10.06 -7.50 11.02
N ILE A 119 -8.81 -7.49 11.48
CA ILE A 119 -8.35 -8.30 12.62
C ILE A 119 -9.16 -7.98 13.88
N LYS A 120 -9.48 -6.70 14.10
CA LYS A 120 -10.26 -6.21 15.26
C LYS A 120 -11.78 -6.30 15.11
N ASP A 121 -12.28 -6.73 13.96
CA ASP A 121 -13.71 -6.72 13.63
C ASP A 121 -14.35 -5.31 13.60
N GLU A 122 -13.58 -4.31 13.17
CA GLU A 122 -13.97 -2.88 13.12
C GLU A 122 -14.31 -2.39 11.70
N ILE A 123 -14.42 -3.28 10.71
CA ILE A 123 -14.82 -2.88 9.34
C ILE A 123 -16.31 -2.54 9.33
N THR A 124 -16.66 -1.33 8.91
CA THR A 124 -18.08 -0.88 8.83
C THR A 124 -18.81 -1.46 7.62
N GLU A 125 -20.15 -1.47 7.63
CA GLU A 125 -20.99 -1.86 6.48
C GLU A 125 -20.66 -1.07 5.20
N GLY A 126 -20.46 0.24 5.31
CA GLY A 126 -20.10 1.07 4.16
C GLY A 126 -18.73 0.69 3.59
N SER A 127 -17.72 0.53 4.44
CA SER A 127 -16.39 0.08 4.03
C SER A 127 -16.42 -1.33 3.44
N ALA A 128 -17.14 -2.26 4.08
CA ALA A 128 -17.29 -3.63 3.61
C ALA A 128 -17.95 -3.70 2.24
N LYS A 129 -18.96 -2.86 1.97
CA LYS A 129 -19.57 -2.75 0.64
C LYS A 129 -18.56 -2.32 -0.41
N ILE A 130 -17.78 -1.27 -0.14
CA ILE A 130 -16.75 -0.78 -1.07
C ILE A 130 -15.71 -1.87 -1.33
N LEU A 131 -15.17 -2.49 -0.28
CA LEU A 131 -14.14 -3.52 -0.38
C LEU A 131 -14.66 -4.75 -1.14
N LEU A 132 -15.82 -5.29 -0.75
CA LEU A 132 -16.39 -6.47 -1.39
C LEU A 132 -16.72 -6.20 -2.86
N THR A 133 -17.34 -5.05 -3.19
CA THR A 133 -17.61 -4.68 -4.58
C THR A 133 -16.34 -4.55 -5.40
N ALA A 134 -15.25 -3.99 -4.84
CA ALA A 134 -13.97 -3.89 -5.53
C ALA A 134 -13.33 -5.26 -5.79
N GLN A 135 -13.55 -6.23 -4.90
CA GLN A 135 -12.92 -7.55 -4.95
C GLN A 135 -13.67 -8.55 -5.82
N VAL A 136 -15.00 -8.55 -5.78
CA VAL A 136 -15.84 -9.55 -6.49
C VAL A 136 -16.77 -8.96 -7.54
N GLY A 137 -16.78 -7.64 -7.71
CA GLY A 137 -17.73 -6.94 -8.57
C GLY A 137 -19.10 -6.68 -7.90
N ASP A 138 -19.84 -5.72 -8.44
CA ASP A 138 -21.08 -5.21 -7.82
C ASP A 138 -22.18 -6.26 -7.70
N GLU A 139 -22.42 -7.04 -8.75
CA GLU A 139 -23.48 -8.07 -8.75
C GLU A 139 -23.19 -9.18 -7.73
N SER A 140 -21.96 -9.68 -7.70
CA SER A 140 -21.54 -10.72 -6.73
C SER A 140 -21.60 -10.18 -5.30
N ALA A 141 -21.15 -8.94 -5.08
CA ALA A 141 -21.19 -8.31 -3.77
C ALA A 141 -22.62 -8.16 -3.25
N LYS A 142 -23.55 -7.69 -4.09
CA LYS A 142 -24.99 -7.63 -3.77
C LYS A 142 -25.55 -9.00 -3.45
N ALA A 143 -25.25 -10.02 -4.26
CA ALA A 143 -25.76 -11.37 -4.03
C ALA A 143 -25.30 -11.95 -2.69
N ARG A 144 -24.02 -11.75 -2.33
CA ARG A 144 -23.42 -12.24 -1.08
C ARG A 144 -23.95 -11.52 0.17
N SER A 145 -24.26 -10.22 0.06
CA SER A 145 -24.72 -9.42 1.20
C SER A 145 -26.21 -9.55 1.50
N LYS A 146 -27.02 -10.13 0.60
CA LYS A 146 -28.50 -10.23 0.71
C LYS A 146 -29.00 -10.72 2.07
N THR A 147 -28.34 -11.72 2.66
CA THR A 147 -28.84 -12.36 3.89
C THR A 147 -28.21 -11.78 5.16
N ALA A 148 -26.93 -11.40 5.11
CA ALA A 148 -26.14 -11.15 6.32
C ALA A 148 -25.55 -9.73 6.41
N GLY A 149 -25.79 -8.88 5.41
CA GLY A 149 -25.11 -7.57 5.30
C GLY A 149 -23.74 -7.67 4.65
N TYR A 150 -23.16 -6.52 4.28
CA TYR A 150 -21.86 -6.48 3.61
C TYR A 150 -20.71 -6.79 4.57
N MET A 151 -20.78 -6.45 5.86
CA MET A 151 -19.72 -6.76 6.82
C MET A 151 -19.46 -8.26 6.90
N LYS A 152 -20.51 -9.04 7.19
CA LYS A 152 -20.39 -10.50 7.32
C LYS A 152 -20.04 -11.15 5.98
N ALA A 153 -20.63 -10.67 4.88
CA ALA A 153 -20.34 -11.18 3.55
C ALA A 153 -18.88 -10.96 3.14
N HIS A 154 -18.35 -9.75 3.36
CA HIS A 154 -16.95 -9.41 3.09
C HIS A 154 -16.01 -10.25 3.95
N ARG A 155 -16.27 -10.32 5.26
CA ARG A 155 -15.43 -11.08 6.19
C ARG A 155 -15.37 -12.55 5.79
N LYS A 156 -16.52 -13.17 5.57
CA LYS A 156 -16.60 -14.58 5.16
C LYS A 156 -15.88 -14.80 3.83
N TRP A 157 -16.18 -13.99 2.82
CA TRP A 157 -15.59 -14.16 1.50
C TRP A 157 -14.05 -14.07 1.55
N LEU A 158 -13.49 -13.09 2.26
CA LEU A 158 -12.05 -12.90 2.31
C LEU A 158 -11.34 -14.02 3.07
N MET A 159 -11.93 -14.51 4.18
CA MET A 159 -11.39 -15.66 4.91
C MET A 159 -11.41 -16.91 4.02
N ASP A 160 -12.57 -17.25 3.44
CA ASP A 160 -12.71 -18.40 2.54
C ASP A 160 -11.74 -18.30 1.34
N TYR A 161 -11.54 -17.10 0.79
CA TYR A 161 -10.63 -16.87 -0.32
C TYR A 161 -9.17 -17.10 0.07
N ILE A 162 -8.71 -16.53 1.19
CA ILE A 162 -7.32 -16.69 1.64
C ILE A 162 -7.05 -18.15 2.02
N ASP A 163 -7.94 -18.77 2.79
CA ASP A 163 -7.81 -20.18 3.22
C ASP A 163 -7.89 -21.14 2.02
N GLY A 164 -8.65 -20.76 0.99
CA GLY A 164 -8.75 -21.49 -0.28
C GLY A 164 -7.47 -21.45 -1.11
N ASN A 165 -6.73 -20.34 -1.08
CA ASN A 165 -5.54 -20.13 -1.92
C ASN A 165 -4.23 -20.49 -1.21
N ILE A 166 -4.15 -20.34 0.11
CA ILE A 166 -2.96 -20.70 0.89
C ILE A 166 -3.23 -22.04 1.60
N LYS A 167 -3.01 -23.13 0.85
CA LYS A 167 -3.07 -24.51 1.35
C LYS A 167 -1.69 -25.14 1.23
N LEU A 168 -1.11 -25.55 2.35
CA LEU A 168 0.25 -26.08 2.43
C LEU A 168 0.42 -27.33 1.58
N SER A 169 -0.63 -28.15 1.49
CA SER A 169 -0.67 -29.34 0.62
C SER A 169 -0.38 -29.04 -0.86
N ASN A 170 -0.67 -27.83 -1.34
CA ASN A 170 -0.41 -27.43 -2.73
C ASN A 170 1.06 -27.00 -2.97
N TYR A 171 1.79 -26.64 -1.91
CA TYR A 171 3.12 -26.01 -2.03
C TYR A 171 4.25 -26.87 -1.44
N PHE A 172 3.94 -27.75 -0.50
CA PHE A 172 4.93 -28.66 0.07
C PHE A 172 5.20 -29.83 -0.88
N CYS A 173 6.47 -30.26 -0.96
CA CYS A 173 6.83 -31.47 -1.68
C CYS A 173 6.06 -32.66 -1.09
N HIS A 174 5.36 -33.44 -1.92
CA HIS A 174 4.51 -34.56 -1.50
C HIS A 174 5.17 -35.47 -0.45
N GLU A 175 6.45 -35.80 -0.65
CA GLU A 175 7.25 -36.62 0.26
C GLU A 175 7.35 -36.04 1.68
N LYS A 176 7.43 -34.71 1.81
CA LYS A 176 7.48 -34.01 3.10
C LYS A 176 6.11 -33.83 3.72
N THR A 177 5.06 -33.71 2.91
CA THR A 177 3.68 -33.53 3.38
C THR A 177 3.18 -34.79 4.09
N THR A 178 3.53 -35.98 3.59
CA THR A 178 3.15 -37.27 4.21
C THR A 178 3.87 -37.53 5.54
N ILE A 179 5.08 -36.99 5.70
CA ILE A 179 5.90 -37.19 6.91
C ILE A 179 5.54 -36.20 8.02
N ASN A 180 5.36 -34.92 7.66
CA ASN A 180 5.18 -33.85 8.64
C ASN A 180 3.72 -33.49 8.90
N ASN A 181 2.79 -33.91 8.02
CA ASN A 181 1.37 -33.56 8.04
C ASN A 181 1.10 -32.12 8.54
N PRO A 182 1.68 -31.09 7.88
CA PRO A 182 1.59 -29.73 8.37
C PRO A 182 0.13 -29.28 8.37
N GLU A 183 -0.38 -28.85 9.52
CA GLU A 183 -1.76 -28.41 9.67
C GLU A 183 -2.00 -27.09 8.91
N ASP A 184 -2.98 -27.10 8.02
CA ASP A 184 -3.52 -25.90 7.40
C ASP A 184 -4.43 -25.18 8.40
N ILE A 185 -3.89 -24.15 9.06
CA ILE A 185 -4.62 -23.37 10.07
C ILE A 185 -5.42 -22.27 9.38
N ASP A 186 -6.72 -22.19 9.65
CA ASP A 186 -7.61 -21.17 9.09
C ASP A 186 -7.25 -19.75 9.57
N LEU A 187 -7.48 -18.76 8.71
CA LEU A 187 -7.15 -17.36 9.00
C LEU A 187 -7.81 -16.86 10.29
N ILE A 188 -9.02 -17.34 10.62
CA ILE A 188 -9.72 -16.95 11.84
C ILE A 188 -8.96 -17.35 13.12
N ASP A 189 -8.31 -18.50 13.12
CA ASP A 189 -7.56 -18.97 14.29
C ASP A 189 -6.21 -18.26 14.41
N ILE A 190 -5.58 -17.93 13.27
CA ILE A 190 -4.40 -17.06 13.24
C ILE A 190 -4.75 -15.68 13.81
N ILE A 191 -5.90 -15.10 13.40
CA ILE A 191 -6.38 -13.81 13.93
C ILE A 191 -6.52 -13.86 15.45
N LYS A 192 -7.09 -14.94 16.01
CA LYS A 192 -7.21 -15.11 17.47
C LYS A 192 -5.83 -15.16 18.15
N LYS A 193 -4.85 -15.85 17.56
CA LYS A 193 -3.48 -15.94 18.10
C LYS A 193 -2.77 -14.59 18.16
N ILE A 194 -2.93 -13.77 17.12
CA ILE A 194 -2.21 -12.48 17.02
C ILE A 194 -2.92 -11.33 17.71
N ASN A 195 -4.22 -11.49 18.00
CA ASN A 195 -4.99 -10.41 18.59
C ASN A 195 -4.42 -10.04 19.96
N LYS A 196 -4.49 -8.76 20.27
CA LYS A 196 -4.12 -8.27 21.60
C LYS A 196 -5.10 -8.92 22.59
N GLU A 197 -4.60 -9.54 23.65
CA GLU A 197 -5.47 -9.79 24.81
C GLU A 197 -6.05 -8.43 25.21
N ILE A 198 -7.38 -8.38 25.30
CA ILE A 198 -8.14 -7.21 25.74
C ILE A 198 -7.81 -6.98 27.22
#